data_AF-A0A257G622-F1
#
_entry.id   AF-A0A257G622-F1
#
_cell.length_a   1.000
_cell.length_b   1.000
_cell.length_c   1.000
_cell.angle_alpha   90.00
_cell.angle_beta   90.00
_cell.angle_gamma   90.00
#
_symmetry.space_group_name_H-M   'P 1'
#
loop_
_entity.id
_entity.type
_entity.pdbx_description
1 polymer ?
#
loop_
_entity_poly.entity_id
_entity_poly.type
_entity_poly.pdbx_seq_one_letter_code
_entity_poly.pdbx_strand_id
1 'polypeptide(L)'
;MLTFTEVEMFPLIKLAFAEGNSDINPDLVGRLANALLSTNADARLDPLRLTLGLEGAQFRDGIFSWKGFIFYKWQFSESMSSLSKIGLEMETIKLKGRPDRTSKELAAVLKKSIRDNIRTTALNCSRVLALYDDAFRDLVHRGHTAAFRKFLLDAPLLFVELGHMMGMVSHIVSYWSYRYRAAEKGGINIEEYLDILREFNVGLAARRPTHDHSVT
;
A
#
# COMPACT_ATOMS: atom_id res chain seq x y z
N MET A 1 -0.28 -11.99 5.53
CA MET A 1 -1.61 -11.46 5.15
C MET A 1 -2.72 -11.92 6.10
N LEU A 2 -2.98 -13.23 6.27
CA LEU A 2 -4.06 -13.69 7.16
C LEU A 2 -3.89 -13.21 8.62
N THR A 3 -2.73 -13.48 9.23
CA THR A 3 -2.41 -13.00 10.60
C THR A 3 -2.51 -11.48 10.73
N PHE A 4 -2.10 -10.72 9.70
CA PHE A 4 -2.26 -9.26 9.68
C PHE A 4 -3.74 -8.87 9.72
N THR A 5 -4.57 -9.54 8.91
CA THR A 5 -6.00 -9.26 8.86
C THR A 5 -6.70 -9.64 10.16
N GLU A 6 -6.32 -10.75 10.79
CA GLU A 6 -6.84 -11.14 12.10
C GLU A 6 -6.55 -10.07 13.16
N VAL A 7 -5.33 -9.54 13.20
CA VAL A 7 -4.94 -8.45 14.10
C VAL A 7 -5.72 -7.16 13.79
N GLU A 8 -5.81 -6.80 12.52
CA GLU A 8 -6.50 -5.59 12.05
C GLU A 8 -8.00 -5.62 12.39
N MET A 9 -8.65 -6.78 12.20
CA MET A 9 -10.08 -6.96 12.39
C MET A 9 -10.49 -7.24 13.84
N PHE A 10 -9.54 -7.64 14.69
CA PHE A 10 -9.79 -7.99 16.10
C PHE A 10 -10.61 -6.92 16.86
N PRO A 11 -10.34 -5.61 16.74
CA PRO A 11 -11.10 -4.61 17.47
C PRO A 11 -12.57 -4.51 17.04
N LEU A 12 -12.87 -4.67 15.74
CA LEU A 12 -14.25 -4.68 15.25
C LEU A 12 -14.98 -5.96 15.70
N ILE A 13 -14.30 -7.10 15.63
CA ILE A 13 -14.85 -8.37 16.12
C ILE A 13 -15.12 -8.26 17.63
N LYS A 14 -14.23 -7.65 18.39
CA LYS A 14 -14.47 -7.39 19.81
C LYS A 14 -15.69 -6.51 20.04
N LEU A 15 -15.86 -5.41 19.29
CA LEU A 15 -17.03 -4.55 19.40
C LEU A 15 -18.34 -5.30 19.10
N ALA A 16 -18.37 -6.11 18.04
CA ALA A 16 -19.57 -6.84 17.62
C ALA A 16 -20.02 -7.94 18.60
N PHE A 17 -19.10 -8.44 19.45
CA PHE A 17 -19.37 -9.57 20.37
C PHE A 17 -19.27 -9.18 21.86
N ALA A 18 -18.83 -7.97 22.20
CA ALA A 18 -18.73 -7.49 23.57
C ALA A 18 -20.08 -7.14 24.23
N GLU A 19 -21.18 -7.07 23.49
CA GLU A 19 -22.53 -6.93 24.07
C GLU A 19 -22.98 -8.18 24.84
N GLY A 20 -22.33 -9.33 24.61
CA GLY A 20 -22.45 -10.52 25.45
C GLY A 20 -21.22 -10.63 26.34
N ASN A 21 -21.41 -10.67 27.66
CA ASN A 21 -20.37 -10.65 28.72
C ASN A 21 -19.47 -11.91 28.76
N SER A 22 -18.98 -12.37 27.61
CA SER A 22 -18.21 -13.60 27.38
C SER A 22 -16.85 -13.27 26.81
N ASP A 23 -15.80 -13.87 27.39
CA ASP A 23 -14.43 -13.80 26.86
C ASP A 23 -14.43 -14.16 25.37
N ILE A 24 -13.96 -13.23 24.54
CA ILE A 24 -13.94 -13.41 23.08
C ILE A 24 -12.90 -14.48 22.74
N ASN A 25 -13.38 -15.63 22.26
CA ASN A 25 -12.53 -16.73 21.83
C ASN A 25 -11.65 -16.30 20.63
N PRO A 26 -10.31 -16.37 20.71
CA PRO A 26 -9.41 -16.05 19.59
C PRO A 26 -9.68 -16.85 18.31
N ASP A 27 -10.18 -18.09 18.42
CA ASP A 27 -10.57 -18.92 17.28
C ASP A 27 -11.79 -18.34 16.53
N LEU A 28 -12.72 -17.71 17.26
CA LEU A 28 -13.87 -17.02 16.67
C LEU A 28 -13.41 -15.78 15.87
N VAL A 29 -12.39 -15.06 16.37
CA VAL A 29 -11.78 -13.93 15.65
C VAL A 29 -11.17 -14.41 14.33
N GLY A 30 -10.37 -15.47 14.38
CA GLY A 30 -9.76 -16.06 13.18
C GLY A 30 -10.80 -16.49 12.16
N ARG A 31 -11.90 -17.13 12.59
CA ARG A 31 -13.00 -17.55 11.70
C ARG A 31 -13.75 -16.38 11.07
N LEU A 32 -13.94 -15.27 11.79
CA LEU A 32 -14.62 -14.07 11.28
C LEU A 32 -13.73 -13.23 10.37
N ALA A 33 -12.44 -13.08 10.69
CA ALA A 33 -11.46 -12.47 9.81
C ALA A 33 -11.34 -13.26 8.49
N ASN A 34 -11.26 -14.60 8.57
CA ASN A 34 -11.31 -15.48 7.40
C ASN A 34 -12.62 -15.34 6.62
N ALA A 35 -13.76 -15.23 7.30
CA ALA A 35 -15.04 -15.04 6.64
C ALA A 35 -15.13 -13.70 5.90
N LEU A 36 -14.57 -12.63 6.48
CA LEU A 36 -14.48 -11.32 5.84
C LEU A 36 -13.60 -11.37 4.58
N LEU A 37 -12.48 -12.11 4.64
CA LEU A 37 -11.62 -12.32 3.48
C LEU A 37 -12.19 -13.29 2.43
N SER A 38 -13.17 -14.12 2.79
CA SER A 38 -13.80 -15.08 1.88
C SER A 38 -14.62 -14.38 0.78
N THR A 39 -14.69 -15.01 -0.39
CA THR A 39 -15.54 -14.57 -1.52
C THR A 39 -17.04 -14.62 -1.21
N ASN A 40 -17.47 -15.44 -0.23
CA ASN A 40 -18.87 -15.59 0.18
C ASN A 40 -19.19 -14.84 1.50
N ALA A 41 -18.51 -13.72 1.75
CA ALA A 41 -18.68 -12.94 2.98
C ALA A 41 -20.08 -12.30 3.12
N ASP A 42 -20.81 -12.14 2.02
CA ASP A 42 -22.00 -11.30 1.92
C ASP A 42 -23.07 -11.64 2.97
N ALA A 43 -23.46 -12.91 3.12
CA ALA A 43 -24.50 -13.31 4.08
C ALA A 43 -24.05 -13.18 5.56
N ARG A 44 -22.74 -13.23 5.84
CA ARG A 44 -22.23 -13.10 7.22
C ARG A 44 -22.01 -11.65 7.61
N LEU A 45 -21.94 -10.75 6.63
CA LEU A 45 -21.80 -9.32 6.83
C LEU A 45 -23.15 -8.59 6.78
N ASP A 46 -24.27 -9.30 6.65
CA ASP A 46 -25.62 -8.71 6.67
C ASP A 46 -25.91 -7.83 7.91
N PRO A 47 -25.49 -8.20 9.14
CA PRO A 47 -25.63 -7.30 10.28
C PRO A 47 -24.86 -5.99 10.10
N LEU A 48 -23.65 -6.05 9.55
CA LEU A 48 -22.85 -4.87 9.25
C LEU A 48 -23.50 -4.02 8.14
N ARG A 49 -24.05 -4.67 7.12
CA ARG A 49 -24.81 -4.03 6.04
C ARG A 49 -25.98 -3.20 6.59
N LEU A 50 -26.78 -3.79 7.47
CA LEU A 50 -27.92 -3.14 8.11
C LEU A 50 -27.47 -1.96 8.99
N THR A 51 -26.46 -2.16 9.84
CA THR A 51 -25.92 -1.12 10.73
C THR A 51 -25.35 0.07 9.97
N LEU A 52 -24.76 -0.16 8.79
CA LEU A 52 -24.18 0.89 7.96
C LEU A 52 -25.18 1.49 6.96
N GLY A 53 -26.39 0.94 6.83
CA GLY A 53 -27.39 1.39 5.86
C GLY A 53 -26.82 1.43 4.43
N LEU A 54 -26.08 0.39 4.05
CA LEU A 54 -25.53 0.20 2.72
C LEU A 54 -26.34 -0.88 1.99
N GLU A 55 -26.72 -0.64 0.75
CA GLU A 55 -27.56 -1.57 -0.02
C GLU A 55 -26.98 -1.86 -1.41
N GLY A 56 -27.34 -3.02 -1.96
CA GLY A 56 -27.03 -3.40 -3.33
C GLY A 56 -25.56 -3.25 -3.68
N ALA A 57 -25.27 -2.47 -4.73
CA ALA A 57 -23.93 -2.25 -5.23
C ALA A 57 -23.03 -1.50 -4.23
N GLN A 58 -23.56 -0.53 -3.48
CA GLN A 58 -22.76 0.25 -2.53
C GLN A 58 -22.13 -0.63 -1.46
N PHE A 59 -22.89 -1.63 -0.98
CA PHE A 59 -22.36 -2.58 -0.02
C PHE A 59 -21.32 -3.51 -0.66
N ARG A 60 -21.62 -4.12 -1.81
CA ARG A 60 -20.71 -5.06 -2.48
C ARG A 60 -19.39 -4.39 -2.86
N ASP A 61 -19.45 -3.23 -3.49
CA ASP A 61 -18.27 -2.51 -3.96
C ASP A 61 -17.46 -1.97 -2.76
N GLY A 62 -18.14 -1.43 -1.74
CA GLY A 62 -17.50 -0.97 -0.51
C GLY A 62 -16.77 -2.09 0.24
N ILE A 63 -17.41 -3.27 0.39
CA ILE A 63 -16.78 -4.44 1.02
C ILE A 63 -15.61 -4.96 0.18
N PHE A 64 -15.74 -5.03 -1.15
CA PHE A 64 -14.65 -5.42 -2.04
C PHE A 64 -13.46 -4.48 -1.89
N SER A 65 -13.69 -3.17 -1.97
CA SER A 65 -12.64 -2.16 -1.82
C SER A 65 -12.01 -2.21 -0.43
N TRP A 66 -12.79 -2.41 0.64
CA TRP A 66 -12.26 -2.54 1.99
C TRP A 66 -11.31 -3.73 2.13
N LYS A 67 -11.65 -4.90 1.59
CA LYS A 67 -10.70 -6.04 1.53
C LYS A 67 -9.42 -5.66 0.79
N GLY A 68 -9.58 -4.91 -0.31
CA GLY A 68 -8.47 -4.34 -1.07
C GLY A 68 -7.57 -3.41 -0.25
N PHE A 69 -8.16 -2.54 0.58
CA PHE A 69 -7.44 -1.67 1.51
C PHE A 69 -6.65 -2.46 2.55
N ILE A 70 -7.24 -3.50 3.16
CA ILE A 70 -6.53 -4.37 4.11
C ILE A 70 -5.34 -5.05 3.41
N PHE A 71 -5.55 -5.56 2.19
CA PHE A 71 -4.48 -6.16 1.40
C PHE A 71 -3.37 -5.15 1.10
N TYR A 72 -3.70 -3.95 0.62
CA TYR A 72 -2.70 -2.93 0.31
C TYR A 72 -1.99 -2.38 1.54
N LYS A 73 -2.67 -2.26 2.69
CA LYS A 73 -2.04 -1.88 3.97
C LYS A 73 -0.96 -2.89 4.36
N TRP A 74 -1.28 -4.19 4.30
CA TRP A 74 -0.31 -5.26 4.52
C TRP A 74 0.83 -5.24 3.49
N GLN A 75 0.52 -5.16 2.20
CA GLN A 75 1.54 -5.13 1.16
C GLN A 75 2.48 -3.92 1.30
N PHE A 76 1.94 -2.77 1.69
CA PHE A 76 2.70 -1.56 1.93
C PHE A 76 3.64 -1.72 3.13
N SER A 77 3.18 -2.31 4.25
CA SER A 77 4.04 -2.55 5.41
C SER A 77 5.22 -3.46 5.08
N GLU A 78 5.00 -4.51 4.29
CA GLU A 78 6.09 -5.39 3.81
C GLU A 78 7.09 -4.61 2.94
N SER A 79 6.57 -3.76 2.05
CA SER A 79 7.36 -2.99 1.08
C SER A 79 8.20 -1.90 1.74
N MET A 80 7.76 -1.31 2.85
CA MET A 80 8.48 -0.23 3.54
C MET A 80 9.90 -0.64 3.98
N SER A 81 10.08 -1.90 4.40
CA SER A 81 11.39 -2.45 4.75
C SER A 81 12.34 -2.56 3.55
N SER A 82 11.81 -2.78 2.35
CA SER A 82 12.57 -2.84 1.11
C SER A 82 12.88 -1.43 0.61
N LEU A 83 11.90 -0.52 0.63
CA LEU A 83 12.06 0.87 0.21
C LEU A 83 13.15 1.61 1.01
N SER A 84 13.24 1.36 2.33
CA SER A 84 14.24 1.99 3.19
C SER A 84 15.68 1.56 2.86
N LYS A 85 15.87 0.37 2.30
CA LYS A 85 17.19 -0.17 1.93
C LYS A 85 17.72 0.44 0.63
N ILE A 86 16.83 0.76 -0.32
CA ILE A 86 17.20 1.27 -1.66
C ILE A 86 18.15 2.47 -1.56
N GLY A 87 17.86 3.42 -0.66
CA GLY A 87 18.68 4.60 -0.46
C GLY A 87 20.12 4.26 -0.05
N LEU A 88 20.29 3.32 0.89
CA LEU A 88 21.60 2.88 1.35
C LEU A 88 22.32 2.08 0.26
N GLU A 89 21.61 1.16 -0.39
CA GLU A 89 22.13 0.31 -1.46
C GLU A 89 22.63 1.14 -2.66
N MET A 90 21.96 2.24 -2.99
CA MET A 90 22.43 3.20 -4.00
C MET A 90 23.78 3.83 -3.61
N GLU A 91 24.03 4.06 -2.33
CA GLU A 91 25.28 4.68 -1.87
C GLU A 91 26.43 3.68 -1.72
N THR A 92 26.12 2.43 -1.37
CA THR A 92 27.14 1.41 -1.04
C THR A 92 27.48 0.47 -2.20
N ILE A 93 26.79 0.59 -3.34
CA ILE A 93 27.03 -0.24 -4.52
C ILE A 93 28.51 -0.17 -4.95
N LYS A 94 29.11 -1.33 -5.20
CA LYS A 94 30.52 -1.42 -5.60
C LYS A 94 30.69 -1.01 -7.06
N LEU A 95 31.33 0.14 -7.28
CA LEU A 95 31.70 0.61 -8.61
C LEU A 95 33.05 0.03 -9.04
N LYS A 96 33.16 -0.35 -10.31
CA LYS A 96 34.42 -0.73 -10.96
C LYS A 96 35.17 0.52 -11.38
N GLY A 97 36.43 0.59 -11.01
CA GLY A 97 37.30 1.72 -11.36
C GLY A 97 37.02 2.99 -10.56
N ARG A 98 37.69 4.08 -10.94
CA ARG A 98 37.56 5.38 -10.28
C ARG A 98 36.69 6.30 -11.14
N PRO A 99 35.44 6.62 -10.71
CA PRO A 99 34.61 7.55 -11.45
C PRO A 99 35.19 8.96 -11.41
N ASP A 100 35.06 9.67 -12.54
CA ASP A 100 35.44 11.07 -12.67
C ASP A 100 34.47 11.99 -11.89
N ARG A 101 34.79 13.29 -11.84
CA ARG A 101 34.01 14.27 -11.08
C ARG A 101 32.60 14.46 -11.63
N THR A 102 32.46 14.55 -12.95
CA THR A 102 31.19 14.80 -13.63
C THR A 102 30.23 13.63 -13.42
N SER A 103 30.72 12.40 -13.54
CA SER A 103 29.93 11.20 -13.29
C SER A 103 29.44 11.10 -11.84
N LYS A 104 30.28 11.49 -10.87
CA LYS A 104 29.88 11.54 -9.45
C LYS A 104 28.79 12.58 -9.18
N GLU A 105 28.93 13.77 -9.75
CA GLU A 105 27.96 14.85 -9.61
C GLU A 105 26.60 14.44 -10.21
N LEU A 106 26.61 13.84 -11.41
CA LEU A 106 25.38 13.34 -12.04
C LEU A 106 24.71 12.23 -11.22
N ALA A 107 25.49 11.26 -10.72
CA ALA A 107 24.96 10.20 -9.86
C ALA A 107 24.33 10.77 -8.58
N ALA A 108 24.93 11.79 -7.97
CA ALA A 108 24.39 12.44 -6.77
C ALA A 108 23.03 13.12 -7.04
N VAL A 109 22.89 13.80 -8.18
CA VAL A 109 21.62 14.43 -8.60
C VAL A 109 20.53 13.38 -8.80
N LEU A 110 20.83 12.30 -9.55
CA LEU A 110 19.85 11.23 -9.81
C LEU A 110 19.44 10.51 -8.53
N LYS A 111 20.39 10.15 -7.67
CA LYS A 111 20.12 9.52 -6.37
C LYS A 111 19.24 10.38 -5.46
N LYS A 112 19.43 11.70 -5.48
CA LYS A 112 18.55 12.63 -4.75
C LYS A 112 17.13 12.59 -5.30
N SER A 113 16.98 12.75 -6.63
CA SER A 113 15.68 12.72 -7.31
C SER A 113 14.91 11.41 -7.06
N ILE A 114 15.60 10.27 -7.16
CA ILE A 114 15.02 8.95 -6.87
C ILE A 114 14.50 8.86 -5.43
N ARG A 115 15.31 9.28 -4.44
CA ARG A 115 14.89 9.27 -3.03
C ARG A 115 13.67 10.15 -2.79
N ASP A 116 13.63 11.33 -3.39
CA ASP A 116 12.51 12.27 -3.25
C ASP A 116 11.23 11.70 -3.88
N ASN A 117 11.33 11.03 -5.04
CA ASN A 117 10.19 10.36 -5.69
C ASN A 117 9.68 9.15 -4.92
N ILE A 118 10.58 8.31 -4.39
CA ILE A 118 10.22 7.16 -3.54
C ILE A 118 9.49 7.67 -2.28
N ARG A 119 10.04 8.70 -1.62
CA ARG A 119 9.44 9.31 -0.43
C ARG A 119 8.05 9.87 -0.71
N THR A 120 7.91 10.61 -1.81
CA THR A 120 6.62 11.18 -2.23
C THR A 120 5.58 10.09 -2.48
N THR A 121 5.96 9.03 -3.20
CA THR A 121 5.07 7.89 -3.48
C THR A 121 4.63 7.20 -2.19
N ALA A 122 5.58 6.88 -1.30
CA ALA A 122 5.29 6.26 -0.02
C ALA A 122 4.37 7.14 0.85
N LEU A 123 4.62 8.45 0.90
CA LEU A 123 3.79 9.38 1.65
C LEU A 123 2.35 9.45 1.12
N ASN A 124 2.18 9.42 -0.20
CA ASN A 124 0.85 9.43 -0.81
C ASN A 124 0.09 8.12 -0.51
N CYS A 125 0.75 6.95 -0.58
CA CYS A 125 0.16 5.68 -0.12
C CYS A 125 -0.27 5.77 1.35
N SER A 126 0.62 6.23 2.24
CA SER A 126 0.32 6.39 3.65
C SER A 126 -0.86 7.32 3.90
N ARG A 127 -0.99 8.41 3.14
CA ARG A 127 -2.10 9.36 3.27
C ARG A 127 -3.45 8.70 2.95
N VAL A 128 -3.53 7.94 1.86
CA VAL A 128 -4.78 7.25 1.48
C VAL A 128 -5.11 6.13 2.47
N LEU A 129 -4.12 5.37 2.93
CA LEU A 129 -4.30 4.36 3.99
C LEU A 129 -4.76 4.98 5.31
N ALA A 130 -4.29 6.17 5.66
CA ALA A 130 -4.70 6.87 6.88
C ALA A 130 -6.20 7.21 6.90
N LEU A 131 -6.82 7.47 5.73
CA LEU A 131 -8.28 7.69 5.64
C LEU A 131 -9.06 6.47 6.13
N TYR A 132 -8.59 5.27 5.77
CA TYR A 132 -9.14 4.01 6.27
C TYR A 132 -8.88 3.85 7.77
N ASP A 133 -7.64 4.03 8.22
CA ASP A 133 -7.27 3.86 9.63
C ASP A 133 -8.08 4.78 10.55
N ASP A 134 -8.29 6.03 10.13
CA ASP A 134 -9.06 7.01 10.88
C ASP A 134 -10.55 6.64 10.94
N ALA A 135 -11.14 6.25 9.81
CA ALA A 135 -12.55 5.84 9.75
C ALA A 135 -12.82 4.55 10.53
N PHE A 136 -11.91 3.57 10.46
CA PHE A 136 -12.01 2.31 11.18
C PHE A 136 -11.84 2.52 12.70
N ARG A 137 -10.87 3.35 13.10
CA ARG A 137 -10.68 3.71 14.52
C ARG A 137 -11.90 4.42 15.10
N ASP A 138 -12.52 5.34 14.35
CA ASP A 138 -13.74 6.03 14.77
C ASP A 138 -14.93 5.06 14.93
N LEU A 139 -15.06 4.07 14.04
CA LEU A 139 -16.05 3.00 14.18
C LEU A 139 -15.83 2.19 15.47
N VAL A 140 -14.62 1.67 15.66
CA VAL A 140 -14.29 0.73 16.74
C VAL A 140 -14.33 1.39 18.12
N HIS A 141 -13.80 2.62 18.25
CA HIS A 141 -13.63 3.25 19.56
C HIS A 141 -14.74 4.22 19.93
N ARG A 142 -15.41 4.82 18.94
CA ARG A 142 -16.44 5.84 19.18
C ARG A 142 -17.84 5.38 18.77
N GLY A 143 -17.95 4.20 18.14
CA GLY A 143 -19.22 3.71 17.59
C GLY A 143 -19.74 4.57 16.42
N HIS A 144 -18.91 5.45 15.86
CA HIS A 144 -19.32 6.40 14.84
C HIS A 144 -19.38 5.74 13.45
N THR A 145 -20.50 5.10 13.16
CA THR A 145 -20.76 4.38 11.90
C THR A 145 -20.76 5.28 10.67
N ALA A 146 -21.09 6.57 10.81
CA ALA A 146 -21.18 7.53 9.71
C ALA A 146 -19.82 7.75 9.00
N ALA A 147 -18.72 7.82 9.75
CA ALA A 147 -17.38 8.01 9.19
C ALA A 147 -16.94 6.79 8.37
N PHE A 148 -17.15 5.59 8.91
CA PHE A 148 -16.81 4.34 8.22
C PHE A 148 -17.73 4.08 7.02
N ARG A 149 -19.03 4.39 7.14
CA ARG A 149 -19.95 4.36 6.00
C ARG A 149 -19.49 5.27 4.87
N LYS A 150 -19.11 6.51 5.20
CA LYS A 150 -18.56 7.46 4.22
C LYS A 150 -17.30 6.91 3.56
N PHE A 151 -16.37 6.36 4.35
CA PHE A 151 -15.20 5.68 3.80
C PHE A 151 -15.59 4.58 2.82
N LEU A 152 -16.52 3.67 3.15
CA LEU A 152 -16.92 2.58 2.26
C LEU A 152 -17.57 3.06 0.95
N LEU A 153 -18.27 4.20 0.98
CA LEU A 153 -18.83 4.82 -0.22
C LEU A 153 -17.74 5.44 -1.11
N ASP A 154 -16.70 6.01 -0.51
CA ASP A 154 -15.57 6.63 -1.22
C ASP A 154 -14.48 5.59 -1.60
N ALA A 155 -14.48 4.42 -0.96
CA ALA A 155 -13.44 3.40 -1.07
C ALA A 155 -13.21 2.86 -2.49
N PRO A 156 -14.21 2.69 -3.37
CA PRO A 156 -13.98 2.26 -4.75
C PRO A 156 -13.06 3.20 -5.53
N LEU A 157 -13.24 4.51 -5.38
CA LEU A 157 -12.39 5.50 -6.04
C LEU A 157 -10.99 5.51 -5.43
N LEU A 158 -10.91 5.55 -4.10
CA LEU A 158 -9.63 5.56 -3.38
C LEU A 158 -8.82 4.27 -3.61
N PHE A 159 -9.50 3.14 -3.81
CA PHE A 159 -8.87 1.85 -4.11
C PHE A 159 -8.13 1.87 -5.46
N VAL A 160 -8.70 2.51 -6.48
CA VAL A 160 -8.04 2.67 -7.80
C VAL A 160 -6.79 3.52 -7.67
N GLU A 161 -6.88 4.64 -6.96
CA GLU A 161 -5.73 5.54 -6.72
C GLU A 161 -4.62 4.82 -5.94
N LEU A 162 -4.98 4.15 -4.83
CA LEU A 162 -4.06 3.37 -4.01
C LEU A 162 -3.42 2.24 -4.82
N GLY A 163 -4.20 1.53 -5.65
CA GLY A 163 -3.70 0.45 -6.50
C GLY A 163 -2.63 0.92 -7.49
N HIS A 164 -2.80 2.10 -8.10
CA HIS A 164 -1.78 2.68 -8.97
C HIS A 164 -0.48 2.97 -8.17
N MET A 165 -0.59 3.62 -7.02
CA MET A 165 0.59 3.93 -6.20
C MET A 165 1.29 2.67 -5.67
N MET A 166 0.52 1.65 -5.28
CA MET A 166 1.05 0.35 -4.87
C MET A 166 1.74 -0.39 -6.02
N GLY A 167 1.21 -0.28 -7.24
CA GLY A 167 1.88 -0.75 -8.46
C GLY A 167 3.24 -0.09 -8.66
N MET A 168 3.33 1.22 -8.44
CA MET A 168 4.61 1.93 -8.48
C MET A 168 5.57 1.45 -7.38
N VAL A 169 5.09 1.30 -6.13
CA VAL A 169 5.91 0.76 -5.02
C VAL A 169 6.46 -0.62 -5.35
N SER A 170 5.62 -1.51 -5.88
CA SER A 170 6.05 -2.85 -6.29
C SER A 170 7.10 -2.79 -7.39
N HIS A 171 6.89 -1.95 -8.42
CA HIS A 171 7.85 -1.77 -9.50
C HIS A 171 9.20 -1.27 -9.00
N ILE A 172 9.21 -0.27 -8.10
CA ILE A 172 10.41 0.29 -7.48
C ILE A 172 11.22 -0.81 -6.78
N VAL A 173 10.56 -1.57 -5.91
CA VAL A 173 11.20 -2.63 -5.12
C VAL A 173 11.73 -3.74 -6.03
N SER A 174 10.92 -4.21 -6.97
CA SER A 174 11.31 -5.29 -7.89
C SER A 174 12.44 -4.88 -8.82
N TYR A 175 12.37 -3.69 -9.43
CA TYR A 175 13.41 -3.17 -10.33
C TYR A 175 14.75 -3.05 -9.60
N TRP A 176 14.74 -2.37 -8.44
CA TRP A 176 15.97 -2.12 -7.70
C TRP A 176 16.58 -3.42 -7.17
N SER A 177 15.77 -4.33 -6.59
CA SER A 177 16.27 -5.61 -6.09
C SER A 177 16.93 -6.45 -7.19
N TYR A 178 16.37 -6.44 -8.39
CA TYR A 178 16.96 -7.12 -9.55
C TYR A 178 18.32 -6.52 -9.94
N ARG A 179 18.41 -5.19 -10.08
CA ARG A 179 19.66 -4.51 -10.47
C ARG A 179 20.74 -4.61 -9.40
N TYR A 180 20.37 -4.47 -8.12
CA TYR A 180 21.30 -4.56 -7.01
C TYR A 180 21.91 -5.97 -6.87
N ARG A 181 21.10 -7.03 -6.98
CA ARG A 181 21.59 -8.43 -6.96
C ARG A 181 22.58 -8.72 -8.10
N ALA A 182 22.37 -8.13 -9.27
CA ALA A 182 23.32 -8.25 -10.37
C ALA A 182 24.65 -7.55 -10.05
N ALA A 183 24.59 -6.35 -9.46
CA ALA A 183 25.78 -5.59 -9.09
C ALA A 183 26.60 -6.25 -7.97
N GLU A 184 25.97 -6.92 -7.00
CA GLU A 184 26.69 -7.62 -5.91
C GLU A 184 27.64 -8.72 -6.41
N LYS A 185 27.32 -9.36 -7.55
CA LYS A 185 28.08 -10.51 -8.07
C LYS A 185 29.43 -10.14 -8.71
N GLY A 186 29.65 -8.86 -9.03
CA GLY A 186 30.87 -8.48 -9.74
C GLY A 186 31.22 -7.00 -9.74
N GLY A 187 30.43 -6.14 -9.09
CA GLY A 187 30.52 -4.69 -9.23
C GLY A 187 30.04 -4.19 -10.59
N ILE A 188 29.69 -2.91 -10.64
CA ILE A 188 29.11 -2.26 -11.82
C ILE A 188 30.01 -1.13 -12.35
N ASN A 189 30.09 -0.94 -13.67
CA ASN A 189 30.80 0.21 -14.23
C ASN A 189 30.01 1.51 -13.95
N ILE A 190 30.70 2.65 -13.81
CA ILE A 190 30.06 3.94 -13.58
C ILE A 190 29.04 4.29 -14.67
N GLU A 191 29.33 4.04 -15.95
CA GLU A 191 28.39 4.34 -17.04
C GLU A 191 27.11 3.50 -16.92
N GLU A 192 27.24 2.19 -16.69
CA GLU A 192 26.09 1.31 -16.48
C GLU A 192 25.29 1.73 -15.25
N TYR A 193 25.97 2.14 -14.17
CA TYR A 193 25.31 2.63 -12.96
C TYR A 193 24.53 3.93 -13.22
N LEU A 194 25.09 4.86 -13.98
CA LEU A 194 24.39 6.08 -14.39
C LEU A 194 23.17 5.76 -15.23
N ASP A 195 23.26 4.79 -16.13
CA ASP A 195 22.11 4.35 -16.95
C ASP A 195 21.01 3.74 -16.10
N ILE A 196 21.35 2.90 -15.09
CA ILE A 196 20.38 2.41 -14.10
C ILE A 196 19.69 3.57 -13.40
N LEU A 197 20.46 4.53 -12.90
CA LEU A 197 19.90 5.66 -12.15
C LEU A 197 18.99 6.51 -13.05
N ARG A 198 19.34 6.69 -14.33
CA ARG A 198 18.50 7.41 -15.30
C ARG A 198 17.19 6.66 -15.57
N GLU A 199 17.27 5.38 -15.91
CA GLU A 199 16.10 4.53 -16.14
C GLU A 199 15.19 4.50 -14.91
N PHE A 200 15.77 4.32 -13.72
CA PHE A 200 15.02 4.28 -12.48
C PHE A 200 14.32 5.61 -12.21
N ASN A 201 15.03 6.73 -12.41
CA ASN A 201 14.47 8.06 -12.23
C ASN A 201 13.35 8.37 -13.22
N VAL A 202 13.47 7.93 -14.49
CA VAL A 202 12.42 8.07 -15.51
C VAL A 202 11.21 7.20 -15.17
N GLY A 203 11.43 5.95 -14.74
CA GLY A 203 10.35 5.05 -14.32
C GLY A 203 9.59 5.52 -13.07
N LEU A 204 10.24 6.36 -12.25
CA LEU A 204 9.67 7.00 -11.07
C LEU A 204 9.00 8.34 -11.35
N ALA A 205 9.30 8.98 -12.48
CA ALA A 205 8.69 10.24 -12.83
C ALA A 205 7.18 10.05 -13.00
N ALA A 206 6.39 10.92 -12.38
CA ALA A 206 4.94 10.81 -12.37
C ALA A 206 4.42 10.61 -13.82
N ARG A 207 3.79 9.46 -14.07
CA ARG A 207 2.97 9.29 -15.27
C ARG A 207 1.81 10.29 -15.12
N ARG A 208 1.89 11.42 -15.82
CA ARG A 208 0.76 12.34 -15.92
C ARG A 208 -0.43 11.52 -16.44
N PRO A 209 -1.58 11.49 -15.75
CA PRO A 209 -2.76 10.91 -16.35
C PRO A 209 -3.05 11.69 -17.62
N THR A 210 -3.03 11.01 -18.77
CA THR A 210 -3.54 11.54 -20.02
C THR A 210 -5.06 11.67 -19.84
N HIS A 211 -5.52 12.82 -19.36
CA HIS A 211 -6.92 13.21 -19.56
C HIS A 211 -7.07 13.57 -21.04
N ASP A 212 -7.24 12.55 -21.88
CA ASP A 212 -7.86 12.71 -23.18
C ASP A 212 -9.23 12.04 -23.14
N HIS A 213 -10.18 12.81 -22.61
CA HIS A 213 -11.58 12.64 -22.95
C HIS A 213 -12.07 13.95 -23.54
N SER A 214 -11.50 14.29 -24.70
CA SER A 214 -12.21 15.06 -25.70
C SER A 214 -13.12 14.10 -26.45
N VAL A 215 -14.37 13.94 -26.01
CA VAL A 215 -15.43 13.46 -26.91
C VAL A 215 -16.62 14.41 -26.74
N THR A 216 -16.82 15.13 -27.84
CA THR A 216 -18.00 15.89 -28.31
C THR A 216 -19.34 15.46 -27.76
#